data_AF-X1NIX6-F1
#
_entry.id   AF-X1NIX6-F1
#
_cell.length_a   1.000
_cell.length_b   1.000
_cell.length_c   1.000
_cell.angle_alpha   90.00
_cell.angle_beta   90.00
_cell.angle_gamma   90.00
#
_symmetry.space_group_name_H-M   'P 1'
#
loop_
_entity.id
_entity.type
_entity.pdbx_description
1 polymer ?
#
loop_
_entity_poly.entity_id
_entity_poly.type
_entity_poly.pdbx_seq_one_letter_code
_entity_poly.pdbx_strand_id
1 'polypeptide(L)'
;MKTECPTILKELEKIKKEAINSSGEKYYNVSTDQVKNLAHKFKLPGREVEILALQNNIIPERYHRNLGAISPSEQVKLLQSKVAIIGAGGLGGTVLELLVRLGIGELIIADKDIIGDSNLNRQILSTETNLGQSKTEVAVKR
;
A
#
# COMPACT_ATOMS: atom_id res chain seq x y z
N MET A 1 14.38 -11.02 -14.95
CA MET A 1 14.67 -11.08 -13.50
C MET A 1 13.79 -12.15 -12.87
N LYS A 2 14.29 -13.37 -12.61
CA LYS A 2 13.53 -14.44 -11.92
C LYS A 2 14.37 -15.18 -10.86
N THR A 3 15.58 -14.71 -10.56
CA THR A 3 16.59 -15.46 -9.78
C THR A 3 16.73 -15.01 -8.32
N GLU A 4 15.99 -13.98 -7.86
CA GLU A 4 16.14 -13.41 -6.51
C GLU A 4 15.10 -13.91 -5.48
N CYS A 5 14.04 -14.59 -5.94
CA CYS A 5 12.92 -15.05 -5.11
C CYS A 5 13.33 -15.97 -3.93
N PRO A 6 14.24 -16.96 -4.11
CA PRO A 6 14.60 -17.87 -3.01
C PRO A 6 15.37 -17.21 -1.86
N THR A 7 16.12 -16.14 -2.14
CA THR A 7 16.95 -15.45 -1.13
C THR A 7 16.11 -14.55 -0.24
N ILE A 8 15.16 -13.82 -0.83
CA ILE A 8 14.26 -12.93 -0.10
C ILE A 8 13.36 -13.74 0.84
N LEU A 9 12.83 -14.86 0.35
CA LEU A 9 11.98 -15.74 1.16
C LEU A 9 12.72 -16.27 2.39
N LYS A 10 13.98 -16.69 2.25
CA LYS A 10 14.80 -17.11 3.40
C LYS A 10 14.96 -16.00 4.44
N GLU A 11 15.07 -14.75 4.02
CA GLU A 11 15.16 -13.62 4.95
C GLU A 11 13.80 -13.31 5.59
N LEU A 12 12.70 -13.37 4.83
CA LEU A 12 11.33 -13.27 5.36
C LEU A 12 11.08 -14.31 6.45
N GLU A 13 11.46 -15.56 6.21
CA GLU A 13 11.33 -16.66 7.17
C GLU A 13 12.11 -16.43 8.46
N LYS A 14 13.25 -15.73 8.40
CA LYS A 14 14.04 -15.39 9.60
C LYS A 14 13.44 -14.25 10.40
N ILE A 15 12.81 -13.28 9.73
CA ILE A 15 12.33 -12.05 10.39
C ILE A 15 10.85 -12.11 10.77
N LYS A 16 10.10 -13.10 10.26
CA LYS A 16 8.69 -13.28 10.61
C LYS A 16 8.52 -13.44 12.11
N LYS A 17 7.41 -12.95 12.63
CA LYS A 17 7.03 -13.13 14.04
C LYS A 17 5.77 -13.95 14.11
N GLU A 18 5.69 -14.84 15.10
CA GLU A 18 4.45 -15.52 15.45
C GLU A 18 3.56 -14.54 16.22
N ALA A 19 2.28 -14.49 15.86
CA ALA A 19 1.25 -13.72 16.53
C ALA A 19 -0.02 -14.56 16.67
N ILE A 20 -0.93 -14.13 17.54
CA ILE A 20 -2.21 -14.79 17.79
C ILE A 20 -3.31 -13.79 17.43
N ASN A 21 -4.27 -14.21 16.61
CA ASN A 21 -5.41 -13.39 16.24
C ASN A 21 -6.48 -13.35 17.36
N SER A 22 -7.52 -12.55 17.19
CA SER A 22 -8.60 -12.45 18.18
C SER A 22 -9.37 -13.76 18.41
N SER A 23 -9.31 -14.69 17.46
CA SER A 23 -9.92 -16.02 17.54
C SER A 23 -9.03 -17.06 18.22
N GLY A 24 -7.81 -16.69 18.61
CA GLY A 24 -6.83 -17.60 19.22
C GLY A 24 -5.98 -18.39 18.21
N GLU A 25 -6.13 -18.13 16.91
CA GLU A 25 -5.36 -18.82 15.87
C GLU A 25 -3.99 -18.17 15.70
N LYS A 26 -2.97 -19.01 15.54
CA LYS A 26 -1.59 -18.57 15.29
C LYS A 26 -1.42 -18.18 13.82
N TYR A 27 -0.70 -17.10 13.57
CA TYR A 27 -0.28 -16.68 12.24
C TYR A 27 1.13 -16.07 12.30
N TYR A 28 1.77 -15.97 11.14
CA TYR A 28 3.05 -15.30 11.01
C TYR A 28 2.86 -13.93 10.36
N ASN A 29 3.55 -12.92 10.89
CA ASN A 29 3.51 -11.58 10.33
C ASN A 29 4.88 -10.95 10.12
N VAL A 30 4.88 -9.87 9.33
CA VAL A 30 6.00 -8.95 9.18
C VAL A 30 5.52 -7.51 9.29
N SER A 31 6.29 -6.68 10.00
CA SER A 31 5.98 -5.25 10.14
C SER A 31 6.34 -4.46 8.90
N THR A 32 5.75 -3.27 8.75
CA THR A 32 6.05 -2.35 7.65
C THR A 32 7.54 -1.97 7.58
N ASP A 33 8.21 -1.84 8.73
CA ASP A 33 9.63 -1.52 8.78
C ASP A 33 10.49 -2.71 8.30
N GLN A 34 10.11 -3.93 8.67
CA GLN A 34 10.77 -5.14 8.17
C GLN A 34 10.65 -5.26 6.64
N VAL A 35 9.45 -5.00 6.11
CA VAL A 35 9.20 -4.96 4.66
C VAL A 35 10.07 -3.90 3.99
N LYS A 36 10.09 -2.66 4.50
CA LYS A 36 10.91 -1.55 3.96
C LYS A 36 12.39 -1.87 3.97
N ASN A 37 12.91 -2.39 5.08
CA ASN A 37 14.32 -2.75 5.21
C ASN A 37 14.72 -3.84 4.21
N LEU A 38 13.86 -4.84 4.02
CA LEU A 38 14.10 -5.91 3.06
C LEU A 38 14.02 -5.39 1.62
N ALA A 39 13.01 -4.60 1.30
CA ALA A 39 12.85 -3.96 0.00
C ALA A 39 14.07 -3.11 -0.36
N HIS A 40 14.58 -2.31 0.58
CA HIS A 40 15.80 -1.52 0.39
C HIS A 40 17.04 -2.41 0.19
N LYS A 41 17.22 -3.44 1.02
CA LYS A 41 18.35 -4.40 0.93
C LYS A 41 18.42 -5.07 -0.44
N PHE A 42 17.27 -5.43 -1.01
CA PHE A 42 17.18 -6.12 -2.30
C PHE A 42 16.87 -5.18 -3.48
N LYS A 43 16.76 -3.87 -3.27
CA LYS A 43 16.42 -2.86 -4.29
C LYS A 43 15.12 -3.18 -5.04
N LEU A 44 14.11 -3.64 -4.31
CA LEU A 44 12.79 -3.99 -4.84
C LEU A 44 11.72 -3.02 -4.34
N PRO A 45 10.60 -2.86 -5.07
CA PRO A 45 9.41 -2.22 -4.52
C PRO A 45 8.92 -2.95 -3.27
N GLY A 46 8.48 -2.22 -2.24
CA GLY A 46 7.94 -2.81 -1.01
C GLY A 46 6.81 -3.81 -1.26
N ARG A 47 5.95 -3.52 -2.26
CA ARG A 47 4.85 -4.42 -2.67
C ARG A 47 5.32 -5.81 -3.10
N GLU A 48 6.51 -5.94 -3.71
CA GLU A 48 7.03 -7.26 -4.14
C GLU A 48 7.37 -8.12 -2.92
N VAL A 49 7.90 -7.50 -1.85
CA VAL A 49 8.14 -8.18 -0.57
C VAL A 49 6.83 -8.58 0.09
N GLU A 50 5.82 -7.70 0.08
CA GLU A 50 4.49 -8.00 0.62
C GLU A 50 3.80 -9.15 -0.15
N ILE A 51 3.91 -9.16 -1.49
CA ILE A 51 3.39 -10.25 -2.34
C ILE A 51 4.07 -11.57 -1.99
N LEU A 52 5.41 -11.59 -1.91
CA LEU A 52 6.16 -12.79 -1.55
C LEU A 52 5.80 -13.29 -0.14
N ALA A 53 5.62 -12.40 0.83
CA ALA A 53 5.18 -12.75 2.17
C ALA A 53 3.80 -13.42 2.14
N LEU A 54 2.80 -12.80 1.50
CA LEU A 54 1.44 -13.32 1.39
C LEU A 54 1.39 -14.69 0.70
N GLN A 55 2.18 -14.87 -0.37
CA GLN A 55 2.29 -16.15 -1.09
C GLN A 55 2.87 -17.28 -0.22
N ASN A 56 3.54 -16.96 0.89
CA ASN A 56 4.16 -17.91 1.81
C ASN A 56 3.48 -17.90 3.19
N ASN A 57 2.22 -17.49 3.28
CA ASN A 57 1.43 -17.45 4.53
C ASN A 57 2.04 -16.56 5.63
N ILE A 58 2.78 -15.53 5.23
CA ILE A 58 3.28 -14.48 6.12
C ILE A 58 2.48 -13.22 5.82
N ILE A 59 1.74 -12.73 6.80
CA ILE A 59 0.83 -11.60 6.63
C ILE A 59 1.58 -10.29 6.91
N PRO A 60 1.69 -9.35 5.94
CA PRO A 60 2.11 -8.00 6.26
C PRO A 60 1.11 -7.38 7.25
N GLU A 61 1.58 -6.94 8.41
CA GLU A 61 0.72 -6.59 9.55
C GLU A 61 -0.34 -5.54 9.20
N ARG A 62 0.00 -4.61 8.30
CA ARG A 62 -0.93 -3.57 7.80
C ARG A 62 -2.21 -4.12 7.15
N TYR A 63 -2.19 -5.36 6.65
CA TYR A 63 -3.32 -6.02 5.99
C TYR A 63 -4.02 -7.05 6.88
N HIS A 64 -3.56 -7.28 8.11
CA HIS A 64 -4.18 -8.25 9.00
C HIS A 64 -5.68 -7.95 9.24
N ARG A 65 -6.06 -6.67 9.32
CA ARG A 65 -7.46 -6.24 9.51
C ARG A 65 -8.32 -6.34 8.24
N ASN A 66 -7.72 -6.64 7.08
CA ASN A 66 -8.47 -6.93 5.86
C ASN A 66 -8.91 -8.41 5.80
N LEU A 67 -8.25 -9.29 6.56
CA LEU A 67 -8.53 -10.72 6.56
C LEU A 67 -9.99 -11.00 6.97
N GLY A 68 -10.61 -11.95 6.28
CA GLY A 68 -12.03 -12.30 6.42
C GLY A 68 -12.92 -11.59 5.39
N ALA A 69 -12.62 -10.34 5.04
CA ALA A 69 -13.26 -9.65 3.91
C ALA A 69 -12.45 -9.81 2.62
N ILE A 70 -11.12 -9.85 2.72
CA ILE A 70 -10.18 -10.00 1.62
C ILE A 70 -9.19 -11.10 2.01
N SER A 71 -9.16 -12.18 1.23
CA SER A 71 -8.20 -13.27 1.44
C SER A 71 -6.77 -12.84 1.09
N PRO A 72 -5.73 -13.54 1.60
CA PRO A 72 -4.34 -13.28 1.21
C PRO A 72 -4.13 -13.31 -0.31
N SER A 73 -4.79 -14.22 -1.02
CA SER A 73 -4.71 -14.32 -2.48
C SER A 73 -5.34 -13.13 -3.21
N GLU A 74 -6.42 -12.56 -2.67
CA GLU A 74 -7.05 -11.36 -3.20
C GLU A 74 -6.23 -10.12 -2.88
N GLN A 75 -5.62 -10.06 -1.69
CA GLN A 75 -4.67 -8.99 -1.35
C GLN A 75 -3.48 -8.97 -2.31
N VAL A 76 -2.96 -10.14 -2.72
CA VAL A 76 -1.93 -10.23 -3.78
C VAL A 76 -2.44 -9.66 -5.10
N LYS A 77 -3.69 -9.98 -5.51
CA LYS A 77 -4.28 -9.41 -6.74
C LYS A 77 -4.38 -7.88 -6.66
N LEU A 78 -4.75 -7.33 -5.52
CA LEU A 78 -4.80 -5.88 -5.30
C LEU A 78 -3.40 -5.25 -5.41
N LEU A 79 -2.39 -5.85 -4.77
CA LEU A 79 -0.99 -5.41 -4.83
C LEU A 79 -0.38 -5.50 -6.24
N GLN A 80 -0.92 -6.33 -7.11
CA GLN A 80 -0.52 -6.45 -8.52
C GLN A 80 -1.36 -5.58 -9.45
N SER A 81 -2.45 -4.99 -8.96
CA SER A 81 -3.37 -4.20 -9.77
C SER A 81 -2.82 -2.80 -10.05
N LYS A 82 -3.21 -2.26 -11.21
CA LYS A 82 -2.99 -0.88 -11.62
C LYS A 82 -4.34 -0.21 -11.84
N VAL A 83 -4.55 0.95 -11.22
CA VAL A 83 -5.79 1.72 -11.34
C VAL A 83 -5.49 3.15 -11.80
N ALA A 84 -6.27 3.65 -12.75
CA ALA A 84 -6.23 5.05 -13.17
C ALA A 84 -7.38 5.83 -12.52
N ILE A 85 -7.07 6.99 -11.96
CA ILE A 85 -8.02 7.92 -11.35
C ILE A 85 -7.97 9.23 -12.12
N ILE A 86 -9.08 9.59 -12.76
CA ILE A 86 -9.22 10.84 -13.51
C ILE A 86 -9.98 11.83 -12.62
N GLY A 87 -9.26 12.85 -12.14
CA GLY A 87 -9.69 13.82 -11.16
C GLY A 87 -9.26 13.44 -9.74
N ALA A 88 -8.50 14.32 -9.10
CA ALA A 88 -8.04 14.24 -7.71
C ALA A 88 -8.75 15.29 -6.82
N GLY A 89 -10.02 15.62 -7.17
CA GLY A 89 -10.90 16.47 -6.39
C GLY A 89 -11.47 15.78 -5.14
N GLY A 90 -12.62 16.24 -4.62
CA GLY A 90 -13.18 15.72 -3.36
C GLY A 90 -13.44 14.21 -3.35
N LEU A 91 -14.14 13.71 -4.37
CA LEU A 91 -14.39 12.27 -4.52
C LEU A 91 -13.11 11.51 -4.91
N GLY A 92 -12.39 12.01 -5.92
CA GLY A 92 -11.19 11.36 -6.44
C GLY A 92 -10.10 11.19 -5.39
N GLY A 93 -9.85 12.22 -4.57
CA GLY A 93 -8.92 12.16 -3.45
C GLY A 93 -9.35 11.14 -2.39
N THR A 94 -10.65 11.07 -2.07
CA THR A 94 -11.18 10.05 -1.14
C THR A 94 -10.99 8.64 -1.67
N VAL A 95 -11.32 8.41 -2.95
CA VAL A 95 -11.13 7.10 -3.60
C VAL A 95 -9.66 6.71 -3.65
N LEU A 96 -8.78 7.65 -4.00
CA LEU A 96 -7.33 7.45 -3.99
C LEU A 96 -6.84 6.98 -2.63
N GLU A 97 -7.18 7.70 -1.56
CA GLU A 97 -6.76 7.37 -0.19
C GLU A 97 -7.20 5.96 0.20
N LEU A 98 -8.44 5.58 -0.14
CA LEU A 98 -8.96 4.24 0.11
C LEU A 98 -8.20 3.17 -0.68
N LEU A 99 -7.93 3.39 -1.96
CA LEU A 99 -7.20 2.43 -2.80
C LEU A 99 -5.74 2.24 -2.36
N VAL A 100 -5.06 3.32 -1.94
CA VAL A 100 -3.71 3.24 -1.36
C VAL A 100 -3.72 2.41 -0.07
N ARG A 101 -4.66 2.69 0.84
CA ARG A 101 -4.81 1.96 2.11
C ARG A 101 -5.13 0.49 1.89
N LEU A 102 -5.97 0.21 0.89
CA LEU A 102 -6.34 -1.14 0.49
C LEU A 102 -5.17 -1.94 -0.09
N GLY A 103 -4.10 -1.26 -0.54
CA GLY A 103 -2.92 -1.89 -1.10
C GLY A 103 -3.01 -2.13 -2.60
N ILE A 104 -3.59 -1.19 -3.36
CA ILE A 104 -3.43 -1.21 -4.82
C ILE A 104 -1.97 -0.98 -5.19
N GLY A 105 -1.46 -1.81 -6.10
CA GLY A 105 -0.06 -1.83 -6.49
C GLY A 105 0.44 -0.54 -7.15
N GLU A 106 -0.34 0.00 -8.09
CA GLU A 106 0.01 1.22 -8.81
C GLU A 106 -1.22 2.09 -9.07
N LEU A 107 -1.12 3.38 -8.77
CA LEU A 107 -2.13 4.37 -9.10
C LEU A 107 -1.57 5.36 -10.13
N ILE A 108 -2.33 5.57 -11.21
CA ILE A 108 -2.08 6.64 -12.18
C ILE A 108 -3.12 7.72 -11.92
N ILE A 109 -2.68 8.95 -11.72
CA ILE A 109 -3.57 10.07 -11.35
C ILE A 109 -3.46 11.13 -12.43
N ALA A 110 -4.60 11.57 -12.95
CA ALA A 110 -4.68 12.67 -13.91
C ALA A 110 -5.63 13.74 -13.40
N ASP A 111 -5.09 14.92 -13.11
CA ASP A 111 -5.87 16.12 -12.78
C ASP A 111 -5.06 17.32 -13.29
N LYS A 112 -5.74 18.29 -13.91
CA LYS A 112 -5.09 19.49 -14.46
C LYS A 112 -5.14 20.69 -13.52
N ASP A 113 -5.91 20.58 -12.44
CA ASP A 113 -6.15 21.68 -11.52
C ASP A 113 -5.03 21.79 -10.47
N ILE A 114 -4.97 22.96 -9.85
CA ILE A 114 -4.19 23.24 -8.65
C ILE A 114 -5.09 23.26 -7.42
N ILE A 115 -4.50 23.14 -6.24
CA ILE A 115 -5.20 23.32 -4.96
C ILE A 115 -5.49 24.82 -4.75
N GLY A 116 -6.74 25.17 -4.47
CA GLY A 116 -7.14 26.52 -4.07
C GLY A 116 -7.96 26.54 -2.78
N ASP A 117 -8.20 27.72 -2.21
CA ASP A 117 -8.87 27.91 -0.91
C ASP A 117 -10.21 27.18 -0.79
N SER A 118 -11.02 27.25 -1.85
CA SER A 118 -12.33 26.58 -1.84
C SER A 118 -12.21 25.07 -1.60
N ASN A 119 -11.07 24.45 -1.90
CA ASN A 119 -10.86 23.01 -1.77
C ASN A 119 -10.63 22.57 -0.32
N LEU A 120 -10.11 23.45 0.54
CA LEU A 120 -9.72 23.14 1.91
C LEU A 120 -10.87 22.54 2.75
N ASN A 121 -12.11 22.96 2.50
CA ASN A 121 -13.26 22.46 3.26
C ASN A 121 -13.85 21.13 2.75
N ARG A 122 -13.42 20.63 1.58
CA ARG A 122 -14.12 19.53 0.88
C ARG A 122 -13.22 18.49 0.21
N GLN A 123 -11.91 18.69 0.15
CA GLN A 123 -10.98 17.78 -0.53
C GLN A 123 -9.90 17.32 0.45
N ILE A 124 -9.81 16.01 0.67
CA ILE A 124 -8.94 15.39 1.67
C ILE A 124 -7.44 15.65 1.43
N LEU A 125 -7.06 15.94 0.19
CA LEU A 125 -5.66 16.19 -0.19
C LEU A 125 -5.27 17.67 -0.01
N SER A 126 -6.22 18.57 0.26
CA SER A 126 -5.95 20.01 0.37
C SER A 126 -5.59 20.40 1.81
N THR A 127 -4.48 21.12 1.98
CA THR A 127 -4.04 21.73 3.24
C THR A 127 -3.57 23.15 2.98
N GLU A 128 -3.58 24.03 4.00
CA GLU A 128 -3.09 25.40 3.83
C GLU A 128 -1.64 25.46 3.31
N THR A 129 -0.83 24.47 3.67
CA THR A 129 0.58 24.34 3.25
C THR A 129 0.78 23.92 1.80
N ASN A 130 -0.27 23.51 1.08
CA ASN A 130 -0.17 23.04 -0.31
C ASN A 130 -1.03 23.84 -1.31
N LEU A 131 -1.55 25.00 -0.89
CA LEU A 131 -2.21 25.95 -1.80
C LEU A 131 -1.30 26.32 -2.98
N GLY A 132 -1.87 26.40 -4.18
CA GLY A 132 -1.17 26.68 -5.42
C GLY A 132 -0.39 25.50 -6.02
N GLN A 133 -0.28 24.36 -5.31
CA GLN A 133 0.37 23.17 -5.85
C GLN A 133 -0.55 22.38 -6.78
N SER A 134 0.04 21.64 -7.74
CA SER A 134 -0.72 20.72 -8.59
C SER A 134 -1.37 19.61 -7.75
N LYS A 135 -2.64 19.32 -8.02
CA LYS A 135 -3.35 18.24 -7.34
C LYS A 135 -2.68 16.88 -7.54
N THR A 136 -2.12 16.61 -8.72
CA THR A 136 -1.42 15.34 -8.97
C THR A 136 -0.14 15.22 -8.17
N GLU A 137 0.63 16.31 -8.03
CA GLU A 137 1.86 16.29 -7.24
C GLU A 137 1.58 16.10 -5.75
N VAL A 138 0.56 16.77 -5.22
CA VAL A 138 0.12 16.59 -3.83
C VAL A 138 -0.36 15.16 -3.61
N ALA A 139 -1.12 14.60 -4.55
CA ALA A 139 -1.62 13.23 -4.47
C ALA A 139 -0.50 12.18 -4.47
N VAL A 140 0.57 12.38 -5.25
CA VAL A 140 1.74 11.48 -5.29
C VAL A 140 2.57 11.54 -4.01
N LYS A 141 2.61 12.69 -3.33
CA LYS A 141 3.35 12.86 -2.07
C LYS A 141 2.62 12.27 -0.85
N ARG A 142 1.35 11.89 -1.01
CA ARG A 142 0.50 11.38 0.07
C ARG A 142 0.82 9.93 0.42
#